data_AF-A0A938ZEG3-F1
#
_entry.id   AF-A0A938ZEG3-F1
#
_cell.length_a   1.000
_cell.length_b   1.000
_cell.length_c   1.000
_cell.angle_alpha   90.00
_cell.angle_beta   90.00
_cell.angle_gamma   90.00
#
_symmetry.space_group_name_H-M   'P 1'
#
loop_
_entity.id
_entity.type
_entity.pdbx_description
1 polymer ?
#
loop_
_entity_poly.entity_id
_entity_poly.type
_entity_poly.pdbx_seq_one_letter_code
_entity_poly.pdbx_strand_id
1 'polypeptide(L)'
;MSSVKIKLNTSGVRELLRSSELQEECVSYAQQIQAAAGEHFAVENRNYPERRGAAVYPADDEGYYDNMKNNTLVKAMGAAKGK
;
A
#
# COMPACT_ATOMS: atom_id res chain seq x y z
N MET A 1 29.66 24.66 11.88
CA MET A 1 28.68 24.19 10.87
C MET A 1 27.29 24.67 11.31
N SER A 2 26.96 25.90 10.95
CA SER A 2 25.64 26.51 11.19
C SER A 2 24.55 25.64 10.58
N SER A 3 23.49 25.38 11.33
CA SER A 3 22.41 24.43 11.02
C SER A 3 21.86 24.59 9.60
N VAL A 4 22.15 23.64 8.71
CA VAL A 4 21.54 23.59 7.37
C VAL A 4 20.11 23.08 7.51
N LYS A 5 19.12 23.89 7.13
CA LYS A 5 17.70 23.51 7.12
C LYS A 5 17.29 23.11 5.72
N ILE A 6 17.11 21.82 5.50
CA ILE A 6 16.52 21.29 4.26
C ILE A 6 15.01 21.47 4.34
N LYS A 7 14.43 22.15 3.36
CA LYS A 7 12.97 22.30 3.20
C LYS A 7 12.55 21.56 1.95
N LEU A 8 11.58 20.66 2.09
CA LEU A 8 11.02 19.94 0.95
C LEU A 8 10.16 20.89 0.09
N ASN A 9 10.28 20.74 -1.22
CA ASN A 9 9.41 21.41 -2.18
C ASN A 9 7.99 20.80 -2.07
N THR A 10 7.10 21.47 -1.35
CA THR A 10 5.77 20.90 -1.04
C THR A 10 4.91 20.70 -2.29
N SER A 11 5.00 21.57 -3.31
CA SER A 11 4.28 21.36 -4.56
C SER A 11 4.82 20.16 -5.33
N GLY A 12 6.15 20.09 -5.50
CA GLY A 12 6.79 18.96 -6.18
C GLY A 12 6.54 17.61 -5.50
N VAL A 13 6.52 17.58 -4.16
CA VAL A 13 6.17 16.35 -3.42
C VAL A 13 4.72 15.94 -3.67
N ARG A 14 3.77 16.89 -3.75
CA ARG A 14 2.36 16.56 -4.06
C ARG A 14 2.17 16.08 -5.48
N GLU A 15 2.91 16.62 -6.44
CA GLU A 15 2.91 16.14 -7.82
C GLU A 15 3.45 14.71 -7.88
N LEU A 16 4.59 14.45 -7.22
CA LEU A 16 5.15 13.11 -7.10
C LEU A 16 4.12 12.14 -6.51
N LEU A 17 3.52 12.46 -5.35
CA LEU A 17 2.52 11.61 -4.69
C LEU A 17 1.29 11.28 -5.57
N ARG A 18 1.02 12.08 -6.61
CA ARG A 18 -0.09 11.87 -7.55
C ARG A 18 0.32 11.11 -8.82
N SER A 19 1.61 10.83 -8.99
CA SER A 19 2.17 10.26 -10.21
C SER A 19 1.77 8.79 -10.41
N SER A 20 1.80 8.35 -11.68
CA SER A 20 1.53 6.96 -12.08
C SER A 20 2.56 6.00 -11.52
N GLU A 21 3.82 6.42 -11.46
CA GLU A 21 4.93 5.59 -10.99
C GLU A 21 4.75 5.25 -9.50
N LEU A 22 4.34 6.22 -8.68
CA LEU A 22 4.03 5.94 -7.27
C LEU A 22 2.78 5.06 -7.09
N GLN A 23 1.81 5.14 -7.99
CA GLN A 23 0.68 4.22 -8.00
C GLN A 23 1.14 2.78 -8.28
N GLU A 24 1.99 2.58 -9.30
CA GLU A 24 2.53 1.27 -9.68
C GLU A 24 3.36 0.65 -8.55
N GLU A 25 4.21 1.43 -7.91
CA GLU A 25 4.96 0.99 -6.73
C GLU A 25 4.03 0.55 -5.59
N CYS A 26 2.99 1.36 -5.29
CA CYS A 26 2.00 0.98 -4.27
C CYS A 26 1.29 -0.34 -4.61
N VAL A 27 0.97 -0.55 -5.89
CA VAL A 27 0.35 -1.79 -6.37
C VAL A 27 1.29 -2.97 -6.24
N SER A 28 2.58 -2.81 -6.57
CA SER A 28 3.60 -3.83 -6.39
C SER A 28 3.67 -4.31 -4.94
N TYR A 29 3.71 -3.38 -3.98
CA TYR A 29 3.66 -3.74 -2.55
C TYR A 29 2.35 -4.42 -2.15
N ALA A 30 1.22 -3.94 -2.66
CA ALA A 30 -0.08 -4.55 -2.38
C ALA A 30 -0.19 -5.98 -2.94
N GLN A 31 0.38 -6.24 -4.11
CA GLN A 31 0.45 -7.58 -4.71
C GLN A 31 1.32 -8.54 -3.89
N GLN A 32 2.42 -8.06 -3.31
CA GLN A 32 3.24 -8.88 -2.39
C GLN A 32 2.45 -9.29 -1.14
N ILE A 33 1.67 -8.34 -0.58
CA ILE A 33 0.80 -8.61 0.58
C ILE A 33 -0.32 -9.58 0.19
N GLN A 34 -0.95 -9.38 -0.96
CA GLN A 34 -2.00 -10.28 -1.47
C GLN A 34 -1.48 -11.71 -1.68
N ALA A 35 -0.31 -11.86 -2.29
CA ALA A 35 0.34 -13.15 -2.46
C ALA A 35 0.64 -13.84 -1.13
N ALA A 36 1.00 -13.08 -0.09
CA ALA A 36 1.22 -13.62 1.26
C ALA A 36 -0.10 -13.91 2.02
N ALA A 37 -1.19 -13.22 1.69
CA ALA A 37 -2.50 -13.40 2.31
C ALA A 37 -3.28 -14.59 1.71
N GLY A 38 -3.15 -14.83 0.40
CA GLY A 38 -3.77 -15.95 -0.30
C GLY A 38 -4.78 -15.55 -1.39
N GLU A 39 -5.43 -16.55 -1.97
CA GLU A 39 -6.28 -16.42 -3.18
C GLU A 39 -7.58 -15.62 -2.95
N HIS A 40 -8.10 -15.61 -1.72
CA HIS A 40 -9.33 -14.90 -1.34
C HIS A 40 -9.15 -13.40 -1.09
N PHE A 41 -7.99 -12.85 -1.45
CA PHE A 41 -7.67 -11.43 -1.28
C PHE A 41 -7.41 -10.79 -2.64
N ALA A 42 -7.89 -9.56 -2.80
CA ALA A 42 -7.75 -8.77 -4.02
C ALA A 42 -7.00 -7.46 -3.75
N VAL A 43 -6.44 -6.88 -4.82
CA VAL A 43 -5.79 -5.58 -4.83
C VAL A 43 -6.63 -4.58 -5.61
N GLU A 44 -6.81 -3.39 -5.06
CA GLU A 44 -7.49 -2.28 -5.72
C GLU A 44 -6.64 -1.01 -5.70
N ASN A 45 -6.66 -0.26 -6.80
CA ASN A 45 -6.07 1.08 -6.87
C ASN A 45 -6.91 2.09 -6.10
N ARG A 46 -6.26 2.87 -5.24
CA ARG A 46 -6.88 3.95 -4.48
C ARG A 46 -6.42 5.31 -5.01
N ASN A 47 -7.39 6.12 -5.44
CA ASN A 47 -7.16 7.47 -5.90
C ASN A 47 -7.69 8.47 -4.87
N TYR A 48 -6.79 9.19 -4.20
CA TYR A 48 -7.14 10.27 -3.28
C TYR A 48 -6.80 11.62 -3.90
N PRO A 49 -7.49 12.72 -3.49
CA PRO A 49 -7.18 14.05 -3.99
C PRO A 49 -5.71 14.45 -3.77
N GLU A 50 -5.06 14.00 -2.70
CA GLU A 50 -3.68 14.37 -2.37
C GLU A 50 -2.63 13.36 -2.83
N ARG A 51 -3.01 12.10 -3.12
CA ARG A 51 -2.05 11.01 -3.39
C ARG A 51 -2.67 9.81 -4.11
N ARG A 52 -1.80 9.00 -4.69
CA ARG A 52 -2.09 7.64 -5.15
C ARG A 52 -1.85 6.61 -4.05
N GLY A 53 -2.35 5.40 -4.24
CA GLY A 53 -2.16 4.30 -3.30
C GLY A 53 -2.84 3.03 -3.75
N ALA A 54 -2.66 1.95 -3.00
CA ALA A 54 -3.33 0.68 -3.25
C ALA A 54 -3.89 0.12 -1.94
N ALA A 55 -4.90 -0.73 -2.03
CA ALA A 55 -5.49 -1.44 -0.90
C ALA A 55 -5.54 -2.93 -1.19
N VAL A 56 -5.35 -3.74 -0.15
CA VAL A 56 -5.59 -5.19 -0.16
C VAL A 56 -6.80 -5.47 0.73
N TYR A 57 -7.75 -6.25 0.23
CA TYR A 57 -9.01 -6.51 0.91
C TYR A 57 -9.53 -7.92 0.60
N PRO A 58 -10.39 -8.50 1.46
CA PRO A 58 -11.08 -9.75 1.15
C PRO A 58 -11.93 -9.63 -0.11
N ALA A 59 -11.76 -10.55 -1.06
CA ALA A 59 -12.52 -10.58 -2.31
C ALA A 59 -13.89 -11.26 -2.15
N ASP A 60 -14.02 -12.15 -1.18
CA ASP A 60 -15.20 -12.99 -0.93
C ASP A 60 -15.43 -13.22 0.58
N ASP A 61 -16.49 -13.96 0.89
CA ASP A 61 -16.86 -14.32 2.27
C ASP A 61 -15.78 -15.19 2.94
N GLU A 62 -15.11 -16.05 2.19
CA GLU A 62 -14.06 -16.94 2.71
C GLU A 62 -12.85 -16.11 3.20
N GLY A 63 -12.38 -15.16 2.39
CA GLY A 63 -11.35 -14.21 2.76
C GLY A 63 -11.78 -13.30 3.91
N TYR A 64 -13.06 -12.93 3.98
CA TYR A 64 -13.58 -12.12 5.08
C TYR A 64 -13.48 -12.87 6.41
N TYR A 65 -14.00 -14.10 6.46
CA TYR A 65 -13.96 -14.93 7.66
C TYR A 65 -12.54 -15.35 8.03
N ASP A 66 -11.69 -15.66 7.04
CA ASP A 66 -10.28 -15.95 7.27
C ASP A 66 -9.58 -14.74 7.90
N ASN A 67 -9.69 -13.57 7.29
CA ASN A 67 -9.06 -12.35 7.82
C ASN A 67 -9.56 -12.02 9.23
N MET A 68 -10.87 -12.12 9.49
CA MET A 68 -11.48 -11.84 10.79
C MET A 68 -10.99 -12.80 11.88
N LYS A 69 -10.85 -14.09 11.58
CA LYS A 69 -10.46 -15.11 12.56
C LYS A 69 -8.96 -15.19 12.77
N ASN A 70 -8.19 -14.98 11.70
CA ASN A 70 -6.76 -15.28 11.67
C ASN A 70 -5.87 -14.03 11.60
N ASN A 71 -6.43 -12.82 11.45
CA ASN A 71 -5.70 -11.57 11.22
C ASN A 71 -4.76 -11.65 10.01
N THR A 72 -5.21 -12.31 8.95
CA THR A 72 -4.39 -12.68 7.79
C THR A 72 -3.71 -11.48 7.15
N LEU A 73 -4.45 -10.39 6.89
CA LEU A 73 -3.86 -9.18 6.29
C LEU A 73 -2.81 -8.54 7.19
N VAL A 74 -3.04 -8.47 8.51
CA VAL A 74 -2.08 -7.89 9.46
C VAL A 74 -0.78 -8.69 9.49
N LYS A 75 -0.87 -10.03 9.42
CA LYS A 75 0.31 -10.90 9.34
C LYS A 75 1.01 -10.77 7.98
N ALA A 76 0.24 -10.71 6.89
CA ALA A 76 0.74 -10.59 5.53
C ALA A 76 1.43 -9.24 5.25
N MET A 77 1.11 -8.17 6.00
CA MET A 77 1.82 -6.87 5.91
C MET A 77 3.33 -6.99 6.08
N GLY A 78 3.82 -8.02 6.78
CA GLY A 78 5.24 -8.29 6.93
C GLY A 78 5.93 -8.68 5.62
N ALA A 79 5.20 -9.18 4.63
CA ALA A 79 5.77 -9.59 3.33
C ALA A 79 6.26 -8.39 2.50
N ALA A 80 5.63 -7.22 2.64
CA ALA A 80 6.05 -5.98 1.98
C ALA A 80 7.12 -5.20 2.76
N LYS A 81 7.41 -5.57 4.02
CA LYS A 81 8.58 -5.04 4.72
C LYS A 81 9.82 -5.71 4.13
N GLY A 82 10.52 -5.00 3.24
CA GLY A 82 11.90 -5.34 2.90
C GLY A 82 12.70 -5.55 4.19
N LYS A 83 13.58 -6.57 4.17
CA LYS A 83 14.51 -6.87 5.27
C LYS A 83 15.26 -5.62 5.76
#